data_AF-A0A1B6H278-F1
#
_entry.id   AF-A0A1B6H278-F1
#
_cell.length_a   1.000
_cell.length_b   1.000
_cell.length_c   1.000
_cell.angle_alpha   90.00
_cell.angle_beta   90.00
_cell.angle_gamma   90.00
#
_symmetry.space_group_name_H-M   'P 1'
#
loop_
_entity.id
_entity.type
_entity.pdbx_description
1 polymer ?
#
loop_
_entity_poly.entity_id
_entity_poly.type
_entity_poly.pdbx_seq_one_letter_code
_entity_poly.pdbx_strand_id
1 'polypeptide(L)'
;LDDWDLPDKNFRWESREHQMFRLDEETGDLIMKSGTPRGLYDLHFRVQDRRHNQHNVKAHVRVRVKDMSYNIITNSGSLRLSGISAVDLVMRSGGSSKLWLLQSKLAE
;
A
#
# COMPACT_ATOMS: atom_id res chain seq x y z
N LEU A 1 4.72 11.37 17.97
CA LEU A 1 4.49 11.38 16.52
C LEU A 1 5.22 10.17 15.99
N ASP A 2 4.48 9.14 15.62
CA ASP A 2 5.03 7.99 14.90
C ASP A 2 4.16 7.79 13.66
N ASP A 3 4.30 8.75 12.75
CA ASP A 3 3.89 8.64 11.38
C ASP A 3 5.20 8.72 10.58
N TRP A 4 5.66 7.57 10.12
CA TRP A 4 6.04 7.41 8.72
C TRP A 4 7.00 8.50 8.21
N ASP A 5 8.31 8.23 8.26
CA ASP A 5 9.41 9.15 7.88
C ASP A 5 9.49 9.46 6.36
N LEU A 6 8.37 9.67 5.67
CA LEU A 6 8.33 10.08 4.27
C LEU A 6 9.07 11.40 3.98
N PRO A 7 9.06 12.44 4.83
CA PRO A 7 9.78 13.69 4.53
C PRO A 7 11.29 13.49 4.32
N ASP A 8 11.86 12.50 5.00
CA ASP A 8 13.30 12.20 4.97
C ASP A 8 13.65 11.05 4.01
N LYS A 9 12.64 10.44 3.38
CA LYS A 9 12.77 9.30 2.47
C LYS A 9 12.56 9.72 1.03
N ASN A 10 13.39 9.19 0.15
CA ASN A 10 13.24 9.34 -1.29
C ASN A 10 13.25 7.97 -1.94
N PHE A 11 12.38 7.79 -2.92
CA PHE A 11 12.16 6.55 -3.64
C PHE A 11 12.56 6.72 -5.09
N ARG A 12 13.19 5.71 -5.68
CA ARG A 12 13.51 5.71 -7.11
C ARG A 12 13.56 4.30 -7.66
N TRP A 13 13.44 4.17 -8.97
CA TRP A 13 13.66 2.89 -9.64
C TRP A 13 15.10 2.40 -9.44
N GLU A 14 15.29 1.09 -9.25
CA GLU A 14 16.65 0.53 -9.19
C GLU A 14 17.37 0.63 -10.54
N SER A 15 16.60 0.60 -11.63
CA SER A 15 17.11 0.76 -12.99
C SER A 15 16.27 1.81 -13.73
N ARG A 16 15.65 1.44 -14.85
CA ARG A 16 14.73 2.31 -15.60
C ARG A 16 13.32 2.21 -15.04
N GLU A 17 12.54 3.28 -15.21
CA GLU A 17 11.10 3.26 -14.94
C GLU A 17 10.41 2.14 -15.72
N HIS A 18 9.47 1.46 -15.07
CA HIS A 18 8.69 0.42 -15.71
C HIS A 18 7.63 1.03 -16.65
N GLN A 19 7.46 0.45 -17.85
CA GLN A 19 6.52 1.00 -18.85
C GLN A 19 5.07 1.07 -18.37
N MET A 20 4.68 0.17 -17.45
CA MET A 20 3.31 0.01 -16.94
C MET A 20 3.07 0.59 -15.54
N PHE A 21 4.11 1.07 -14.86
CA PHE A 21 3.98 1.61 -13.50
C PHE A 21 4.72 2.93 -13.40
N ARG A 22 4.16 3.87 -12.63
CA ARG A 22 4.80 5.14 -12.27
C ARG A 22 5.03 5.14 -10.77
N LEU A 23 6.18 5.66 -10.36
CA LEU A 23 6.50 5.91 -8.97
C LEU A 23 6.47 7.42 -8.73
N ASP A 24 5.84 7.85 -7.65
CA ASP A 24 6.08 9.16 -7.07
C ASP A 24 7.32 9.07 -6.16
N GLU A 25 8.40 9.75 -6.53
CA GLU A 25 9.69 9.66 -5.83
C GLU A 25 9.70 10.34 -4.46
N GLU A 26 8.72 11.22 -4.20
CA GLU A 26 8.56 11.97 -2.96
C GLU A 26 7.65 11.22 -1.98
N THR A 27 6.49 10.75 -2.44
CA THR A 27 5.52 10.06 -1.56
C THR A 27 5.74 8.56 -1.48
N GLY A 28 6.41 7.97 -2.48
CA GLY A 28 6.53 6.52 -2.63
C GLY A 28 5.29 5.87 -3.25
N ASP A 29 4.31 6.65 -3.74
CA ASP A 29 3.10 6.11 -4.36
C ASP A 29 3.43 5.38 -5.66
N LEU A 30 2.98 4.13 -5.75
CA LEU A 30 3.12 3.30 -6.94
C LEU A 30 1.80 3.24 -7.71
N ILE A 31 1.78 3.88 -8.87
CA ILE A 31 0.59 4.04 -9.70
C ILE A 31 0.67 3.08 -10.90
N MET A 32 -0.32 2.20 -11.02
CA MET A 32 -0.49 1.34 -12.20
C MET A 32 -1.08 2.18 -13.35
N LYS A 33 -0.46 2.11 -14.54
CA LYS A 33 -0.94 2.83 -15.72
C LYS A 33 -2.16 2.11 -16.33
N SER A 34 -3.06 2.89 -16.91
CA SER A 34 -4.24 2.33 -17.61
C SER A 34 -3.81 1.39 -18.74
N GLY A 35 -4.54 0.29 -18.91
CA GLY A 35 -4.23 -0.73 -19.92
C GLY A 35 -3.11 -1.70 -19.53
N THR A 36 -2.61 -1.67 -18.29
CA THR A 36 -1.64 -2.66 -17.81
C THR A 36 -2.21 -4.07 -17.92
N PRO A 37 -1.57 -5.00 -18.66
CA PRO A 37 -2.08 -6.36 -18.81
C PRO A 37 -2.11 -7.13 -17.48
N ARG A 38 -2.96 -8.16 -17.41
CA ARG A 38 -2.94 -9.12 -16.30
C ARG A 38 -1.56 -9.79 -16.21
N GLY A 39 -1.07 -9.99 -14.99
CA GLY A 39 0.24 -10.59 -14.80
C GLY A 39 0.83 -10.40 -13.41
N LEU A 40 2.04 -10.91 -13.25
CA LEU A 40 2.91 -10.68 -12.10
C LEU A 40 4.07 -9.80 -12.55
N TYR A 41 4.30 -8.73 -11.82
CA TYR A 41 5.34 -7.74 -12.10
C TYR A 41 6.27 -7.65 -10.90
N ASP A 42 7.55 -7.97 -11.11
CA ASP A 42 8.60 -7.79 -10.11
C ASP A 42 9.27 -6.43 -10.33
N LEU A 43 8.96 -5.50 -9.44
CA LEU A 43 9.43 -4.12 -9.48
C LEU A 43 10.52 -3.93 -8.44
N HIS A 44 11.58 -3.22 -8.83
CA HIS A 44 12.77 -3.05 -8.01
C HIS A 44 13.08 -1.56 -7.84
N PHE A 45 13.29 -1.16 -6.60
CA PHE A 45 13.46 0.22 -6.19
C PHE A 45 14.68 0.39 -5.30
N ARG A 46 15.12 1.63 -5.19
CA ARG A 46 16.07 2.08 -4.17
C ARG A 46 15.38 3.09 -3.27
N VAL A 47 15.60 2.91 -1.97
CA VAL A 47 15.15 3.84 -0.94
C VAL A 47 16.36 4.48 -0.30
N GLN A 48 16.29 5.79 -0.12
CA GLN A 48 17.26 6.57 0.63
C GLN A 48 16.55 7.19 1.83
N ASP A 49 17.08 6.95 3.02
CA ASP A 49 16.60 7.52 4.28
C ASP A 49 17.68 8.43 4.84
N ARG A 50 17.42 9.74 4.78
CA ARG A 50 18.37 10.76 5.24
C ARG A 50 18.48 10.80 6.76
N ARG A 51 17.39 10.49 7.48
CA ARG A 51 17.36 10.54 8.95
C ARG A 51 18.21 9.45 9.57
N HIS A 52 18.20 8.27 8.97
CA HIS A 52 18.94 7.11 9.45
C HIS A 52 20.26 6.84 8.72
N ASN A 53 20.70 7.78 7.87
CA ASN A 53 21.92 7.68 7.06
C ASN A 53 21.99 6.38 6.23
N GLN A 54 20.83 5.89 5.78
CA GLN A 54 20.72 4.68 4.98
C GLN A 54 20.60 5.06 3.51
N HIS A 55 21.58 4.65 2.73
CA HIS A 55 21.64 4.99 1.31
C HIS A 55 21.51 3.73 0.46
N ASN A 56 20.76 3.85 -0.64
CA ASN A 56 20.65 2.82 -1.67
C ASN A 56 20.12 1.46 -1.17
N VAL A 57 19.21 1.46 -0.21
CA VAL A 57 18.55 0.24 0.26
C VAL A 57 17.72 -0.35 -0.87
N LYS A 58 17.89 -1.65 -1.16
CA LYS A 58 17.11 -2.35 -2.19
C LYS A 58 15.72 -2.65 -1.66
N ALA A 59 14.71 -2.38 -2.48
CA ALA A 59 13.33 -2.78 -2.22
C ALA A 59 12.80 -3.57 -3.42
N HIS A 60 12.21 -4.74 -3.15
CA HIS A 60 11.58 -5.60 -4.14
C HIS A 60 10.09 -5.67 -3.86
N VAL A 61 9.29 -5.30 -4.86
CA VAL A 61 7.83 -5.27 -4.77
C VAL A 61 7.26 -6.15 -5.88
N ARG A 62 6.41 -7.10 -5.50
CA ARG A 62 5.70 -7.96 -6.45
C ARG A 62 4.25 -7.52 -6.57
N VAL A 63 3.89 -7.00 -7.74
CA VAL A 63 2.52 -6.56 -8.05
C VAL A 63 1.81 -7.63 -8.87
N ARG A 64 0.60 -8.02 -8.46
CA ARG A 64 -0.25 -8.93 -9.21
C ARG A 64 -1.43 -8.19 -9.80
N VAL A 65 -1.43 -8.02 -11.12
CA VAL A 65 -2.53 -7.41 -11.87
C VAL A 65 -3.51 -8.51 -12.25
N LYS A 66 -4.76 -8.35 -11.84
CA LYS A 66 -5.86 -9.25 -12.17
C LYS A 66 -7.00 -8.44 -12.77
N ASP A 67 -7.67 -9.02 -13.74
CA ASP A 67 -8.95 -8.51 -14.22
C ASP A 67 -9.97 -8.67 -13.08
N MET A 68 -10.60 -7.57 -12.68
CA MET A 68 -11.77 -7.62 -11.80
C MET A 68 -13.00 -7.77 -12.69
N SER A 69 -13.78 -8.82 -12.46
CA SER A 69 -15.06 -8.98 -13.15
C SER A 69 -16.03 -7.87 -12.70
N TYR A 70 -16.86 -7.38 -13.63
CA TYR A 70 -17.78 -6.26 -13.38
C TYR A 70 -18.66 -6.46 -12.13
N ASN A 71 -19.09 -7.70 -11.88
CA ASN A 71 -19.87 -8.07 -10.68
C ASN A 71 -19.11 -7.88 -9.35
N ILE A 72 -17.78 -8.01 -9.34
CA ILE A 72 -16.95 -7.73 -8.17
C ILE A 72 -16.91 -6.23 -7.93
N ILE A 73 -16.79 -5.43 -9.00
CA ILE A 73 -16.75 -3.96 -8.89
C ILE A 73 -18.09 -3.41 -8.39
N THR A 74 -19.21 -3.90 -8.92
CA THR A 74 -20.56 -3.48 -8.47
C THR A 74 -20.89 -3.92 -7.04
N ASN A 75 -20.30 -5.02 -6.57
CA ASN A 75 -20.53 -5.54 -5.22
C ASN A 75 -19.38 -5.22 -4.24
N SER A 76 -18.35 -4.50 -4.68
CA SER A 76 -17.25 -4.06 -3.82
C SER A 76 -17.53 -2.65 -3.30
N GLY A 77 -17.56 -2.50 -1.98
CA GLY A 77 -17.56 -1.20 -1.33
C GLY A 77 -16.18 -0.90 -0.75
N SER A 78 -15.67 0.32 -0.95
CA SER A 78 -14.50 0.80 -0.22
C SER A 78 -14.94 1.45 1.09
N LEU A 79 -14.43 0.98 2.23
CA LEU A 79 -14.63 1.64 3.52
C LEU A 79 -13.33 2.35 3.93
N ARG A 80 -13.40 3.66 4.14
CA ARG A 80 -12.31 4.43 4.74
C ARG A 80 -12.67 4.77 6.18
N LEU A 81 -11.88 4.26 7.12
CA LEU A 81 -12.05 4.54 8.55
C LEU A 81 -11.23 5.79 8.91
N SER A 82 -11.87 6.77 9.54
CA SER A 82 -11.23 8.00 10.03
C SER A 82 -11.41 8.10 11.56
N GLY A 83 -10.43 8.71 12.25
CA GLY A 83 -10.50 8.91 13.70
C GLY A 83 -10.21 7.66 14.55
N ILE A 84 -9.60 6.64 13.95
CA ILE A 84 -9.14 5.43 14.63
C ILE A 84 -7.73 5.09 14.15
N SER A 85 -6.81 4.79 15.08
CA SER A 85 -5.48 4.30 14.72
C SER A 85 -5.52 2.81 14.34
N ALA A 86 -4.56 2.35 13.55
CA ALA A 86 -4.42 0.93 13.23
C ALA A 86 -4.28 0.07 14.51
N VAL A 87 -3.57 0.61 15.51
CA VAL A 87 -3.37 -0.03 16.82
C VAL A 87 -4.70 -0.17 17.56
N ASP A 88 -5.49 0.91 17.64
CA ASP A 88 -6.81 0.88 18.29
C ASP A 88 -7.79 -0.08 17.59
N LEU A 89 -7.62 -0.28 16.29
CA LEU A 89 -8.47 -1.17 15.50
C LEU A 89 -8.21 -2.65 15.85
N VAL A 90 -6.95 -3.04 16.06
CA VAL A 90 -6.56 -4.44 16.32
C VAL A 90 -6.49 -4.78 17.82
N MET A 91 -6.27 -3.80 18.69
CA MET A 91 -6.20 -4.01 20.13
C MET A 91 -7.53 -4.53 20.69
N ARG A 92 -7.45 -5.43 21.68
CA ARG A 92 -8.61 -5.97 22.38
C ARG A 92 -8.88 -5.11 23.61
N SER A 93 -10.00 -4.38 23.61
CA SER A 93 -10.52 -3.72 24.81
C SER A 93 -11.74 -4.50 25.29
N GLY A 94 -11.64 -5.19 26.44
CA GLY A 94 -12.81 -5.82 27.05
C GLY A 94 -13.39 -7.02 26.28
N GLY A 95 -12.55 -7.82 25.60
CA GLY A 95 -12.94 -9.13 25.07
C GLY A 95 -12.78 -9.30 23.56
N SER A 96 -13.09 -8.29 22.75
CA SER A 96 -12.93 -8.32 21.28
C SER A 96 -12.25 -7.06 20.76
N SER A 97 -11.61 -7.15 19.59
CA SER A 97 -11.06 -5.97 18.92
C SER A 97 -12.12 -5.27 18.08
N LYS A 98 -11.91 -3.98 17.80
CA LYS A 98 -12.81 -3.20 16.91
C LYS A 98 -12.82 -3.78 15.48
N LEU A 99 -11.70 -4.35 15.03
CA LEU A 99 -11.64 -5.12 13.78
C LEU A 99 -12.61 -6.30 13.79
N TRP A 100 -12.63 -7.07 14.89
CA TRP A 100 -13.53 -8.22 15.02
C TRP A 100 -14.99 -7.78 15.01
N LEU A 101 -15.32 -6.68 15.70
CA LEU A 101 -16.67 -6.11 15.67
C LEU A 101 -17.08 -5.67 14.25
N LEU A 102 -16.20 -4.98 13.53
CA LEU A 102 -16.46 -4.58 12.14
C LEU A 102 -16.70 -5.81 11.24
N GLN A 103 -15.87 -6.85 11.37
CA GLN A 103 -16.04 -8.09 10.61
C GLN A 103 -17.38 -8.78 10.93
N SER A 104 -17.78 -8.84 12.20
CA SER A 104 -19.07 -9.42 12.58
C SER A 104 -20.26 -8.65 11.99
N LYS A 105 -20.17 -7.32 11.91
CA LYS A 105 -21.24 -6.45 11.40
C LYS A 105 -21.35 -6.44 9.88
N LEU A 106 -20.25 -6.71 9.17
CA LEU A 106 -20.24 -6.86 7.71
C LEU A 106 -20.65 -8.26 7.25
N ALA A 107 -20.68 -9.25 8.15
CA ALA A 107 -21.07 -10.62 7.87
C ALA A 107 -22.56 -10.91 8.16
N GLU A 108 -23.28 -9.96 8.76
CA GLU A 108 -24.75 -9.93 8.86
C GLU A 108 -25.37 -9.43 7.54
#